data_AF-F2IIY1-F1
#
_entry.id   AF-F2IIY1-F1
#
_cell.length_a   1.000
_cell.length_b   1.000
_cell.length_c   1.000
_cell.angle_alpha   90.00
_cell.angle_beta   90.00
_cell.angle_gamma   90.00
#
_symmetry.space_group_name_H-M   'P 1'
#
loop_
_entity.id
_entity.type
_entity.pdbx_description
1 polymer ?
#
loop_
_entity_poly.entity_id
_entity_poly.type
_entity_poly.pdbx_seq_one_letter_code
_entity_poly.pdbx_strand_id
1 'polypeptide(L)'
;MKKLVYLLICCLSIWGCSKENGKKTYDFALFFESGDEWHYEKKIYEKYKKYYDQDENLDIDFGLKYGRAIYLEVGQIFYKTDDKKLMGSFLIEKTQTTLFSGNQTGSFEGFLTVEGSYQKKGRKFIVEDGKFEFLWTNAEAYGMQDTVLKGKWTMKRL
;
A
#
# COMPACT_ATOMS: atom_id res chain seq x y z
N MET A 1 -6.59 47.22 28.11
CA MET A 1 -6.85 45.80 28.47
C MET A 1 -7.49 44.95 27.37
N LYS A 2 -8.01 45.50 26.26
CA LYS A 2 -8.61 44.69 25.17
C LYS A 2 -7.59 43.94 24.28
N LYS A 3 -6.36 44.46 24.13
CA LYS A 3 -5.31 43.85 23.28
C LYS A 3 -4.73 42.53 23.84
N LEU A 4 -4.75 42.33 25.16
CA LEU A 4 -4.28 41.08 25.78
C LEU A 4 -5.26 39.90 25.55
N VAL A 5 -6.56 40.19 25.43
CA VAL A 5 -7.59 39.16 25.25
C VAL A 5 -7.52 38.53 23.86
N TYR A 6 -7.22 39.33 22.81
CA TYR A 6 -7.02 38.80 21.46
C TYR A 6 -5.79 37.88 21.33
N LEU A 7 -4.72 38.17 22.07
CA LEU A 7 -3.52 37.34 22.09
C LEU A 7 -3.77 35.97 22.77
N LEU A 8 -4.60 35.96 23.81
CA LEU A 8 -4.97 34.73 24.52
C LEU A 8 -5.85 33.79 23.67
N ILE A 9 -6.76 34.36 22.87
CA ILE A 9 -7.69 33.60 22.00
C ILE A 9 -6.94 32.96 20.81
N CYS A 10 -5.93 33.63 20.25
CA CYS A 10 -5.08 33.04 19.20
C CYS A 10 -4.30 31.82 19.71
N CYS A 11 -3.78 31.83 20.94
CA CYS A 11 -2.97 30.73 21.48
C CYS A 11 -3.79 29.45 21.76
N LEU A 12 -5.08 29.58 22.14
CA LEU A 12 -5.97 28.43 22.37
C LEU A 12 -6.40 27.73 21.08
N SER A 13 -6.29 28.41 19.93
CA SER A 13 -6.63 27.86 18.62
C SER A 13 -5.57 26.89 18.06
N ILE A 14 -4.38 26.87 18.66
CA ILE A 14 -3.23 26.07 18.19
C ILE A 14 -3.11 24.74 18.95
N TRP A 15 -3.91 24.52 20.00
CA TRP A 15 -3.93 23.29 20.79
C TRP A 15 -4.57 22.08 20.07
N GLY A 16 -5.18 22.30 18.90
CA GLY A 16 -5.79 21.25 18.09
C GLY A 16 -4.87 20.59 17.06
N CYS A 17 -3.57 20.93 17.01
CA CYS A 17 -2.64 20.29 16.07
C CYS A 17 -2.23 18.90 16.59
N SER A 18 -3.19 17.97 16.63
CA SER A 18 -2.89 16.58 16.91
C SER A 18 -2.03 16.02 15.77
N LYS A 19 -0.79 15.65 16.10
CA LYS A 19 0.12 15.03 15.14
C LYS A 19 -0.50 13.70 14.71
N GLU A 20 -1.02 13.67 13.49
CA GLU A 20 -1.65 12.47 12.93
C GLU A 20 -0.67 11.29 13.00
N ASN A 21 -1.07 10.25 13.74
CA ASN A 21 -0.24 9.05 13.89
C ASN A 21 -0.10 8.36 12.53
N GLY A 22 1.13 8.14 12.09
CA GLY A 22 1.45 7.68 10.73
C GLY A 22 1.18 6.19 10.47
N LYS A 23 0.63 5.46 11.46
CA LYS A 23 0.25 4.06 11.37
C LYS A 23 -1.26 3.96 11.16
N LYS A 24 -1.68 3.66 9.94
CA LYS A 24 -3.10 3.61 9.55
C LYS A 24 -3.36 2.43 8.64
N THR A 25 -4.52 1.81 8.82
CA THR A 25 -4.97 0.69 7.98
C THR A 25 -5.50 1.22 6.66
N TYR A 26 -5.12 0.54 5.59
CA TYR A 26 -5.56 0.80 4.23
C TYR A 26 -6.17 -0.47 3.67
N ASP A 27 -7.30 -0.31 2.99
CA ASP A 27 -7.87 -1.30 2.10
C ASP A 27 -7.17 -1.22 0.74
N PHE A 28 -6.74 -2.38 0.27
CA PHE A 28 -6.19 -2.61 -1.05
C PHE A 28 -7.17 -3.50 -1.79
N ALA A 29 -7.62 -3.04 -2.95
CA ALA A 29 -8.55 -3.78 -3.78
C ALA A 29 -7.89 -4.06 -5.13
N LEU A 30 -7.89 -5.33 -5.56
CA LEU A 30 -7.51 -5.78 -6.88
C LEU A 30 -8.78 -6.12 -7.67
N PHE A 31 -8.99 -5.42 -8.78
CA PHE A 31 -10.09 -5.62 -9.72
C PHE A 31 -9.50 -6.32 -10.95
N PHE A 32 -9.73 -7.64 -11.05
CA PHE A 32 -9.20 -8.46 -12.12
C PHE A 32 -9.95 -8.19 -13.43
N GLU A 33 -9.27 -8.37 -14.56
CA GLU A 33 -9.92 -8.29 -15.90
C GLU A 33 -11.04 -9.32 -16.08
N SER A 34 -11.04 -10.41 -15.30
CA SER A 34 -12.14 -11.39 -15.23
C SER A 34 -13.44 -10.83 -14.61
N GLY A 35 -13.37 -9.68 -13.93
CA GLY A 35 -14.46 -9.10 -13.16
C GLY A 35 -14.46 -9.50 -11.67
N ASP A 36 -13.52 -10.34 -11.24
CA ASP A 36 -13.37 -10.68 -9.82
C ASP A 36 -12.72 -9.54 -9.04
N GLU A 37 -13.06 -9.45 -7.75
CA GLU A 37 -12.52 -8.45 -6.84
C GLU A 37 -11.90 -9.13 -5.63
N TRP A 38 -10.70 -8.71 -5.26
CA TRP A 38 -10.04 -9.17 -4.06
C TRP A 38 -9.56 -8.02 -3.19
N HIS A 39 -9.98 -8.04 -1.93
CA HIS A 39 -9.66 -7.02 -0.93
C HIS A 39 -8.74 -7.57 0.15
N TYR A 40 -7.78 -6.75 0.56
CA TYR A 40 -6.94 -7.03 1.72
C TYR A 40 -6.53 -5.74 2.44
N GLU A 41 -6.39 -5.85 3.75
CA GLU A 41 -6.01 -4.71 4.58
C GLU A 41 -4.53 -4.77 4.97
N LYS A 42 -3.82 -3.65 4.85
CA LYS A 42 -2.47 -3.49 5.41
C LYS A 42 -2.29 -2.15 6.08
N LYS A 43 -1.48 -2.12 7.14
CA LYS A 43 -1.06 -0.86 7.74
C LYS A 43 0.08 -0.25 6.94
N ILE A 44 -0.02 1.05 6.69
CA ILE A 44 1.03 1.84 6.06
C ILE A 44 1.80 2.62 7.13
N TYR A 45 3.12 2.76 6.92
CA TYR A 45 4.04 3.56 7.71
C TYR A 45 4.82 4.50 6.77
N GLU A 46 4.91 5.79 7.12
CA GLU A 46 5.70 6.78 6.36
C GLU A 46 7.19 6.79 6.76
N LYS A 47 7.58 6.04 7.79
CA LYS A 47 8.96 6.00 8.29
C LYS A 47 9.49 4.56 8.28
N TYR A 48 10.76 4.44 7.91
CA TYR A 48 11.52 3.20 8.05
C TYR A 48 11.45 2.72 9.51
N LYS A 49 11.01 1.48 9.72
CA LYS A 49 11.01 0.87 11.04
C LYS A 49 12.39 0.24 11.23
N LYS A 50 13.18 0.69 12.21
CA LYS A 50 14.49 0.11 12.60
C LYS A 50 14.48 -1.39 12.97
N TYR A 51 13.34 -2.07 12.92
CA TYR A 51 13.25 -3.50 13.24
C TYR A 51 13.93 -4.41 12.20
N TYR A 52 14.29 -3.88 11.02
CA TYR A 52 14.90 -4.64 9.93
C TYR A 52 16.43 -4.48 9.84
N ASP A 53 17.09 -3.95 10.87
CA ASP A 53 18.57 -3.79 10.97
C ASP A 53 19.36 -5.14 10.96
N GLN A 54 18.76 -6.28 10.59
CA GLN A 54 19.42 -7.59 10.59
C GLN A 54 19.75 -8.17 9.21
N ASP A 55 19.31 -7.59 8.10
CA ASP A 55 19.71 -8.07 6.76
C ASP A 55 20.28 -6.93 5.91
N GLU A 56 21.60 -7.00 5.73
CA GLU A 56 22.41 -6.17 4.83
C GLU A 56 22.04 -6.43 3.36
N ASN A 57 20.93 -5.86 2.87
CA ASN A 57 20.70 -5.73 1.44
C ASN A 57 20.88 -4.26 1.02
N LEU A 58 22.12 -3.96 0.64
CA LEU A 58 22.66 -2.62 0.36
C LEU A 58 22.01 -1.87 -0.82
N ASP A 59 21.26 -2.55 -1.70
CA ASP A 59 20.62 -1.90 -2.87
C ASP A 59 19.23 -1.32 -2.58
N ILE A 60 18.55 -1.78 -1.53
CA ILE A 60 17.26 -1.19 -1.11
C ILE A 60 17.52 0.17 -0.43
N ASP A 61 18.68 0.37 0.18
CA ASP A 61 19.04 1.52 1.04
C ASP A 61 18.97 2.91 0.35
N PHE A 62 19.18 2.99 -0.97
CA PHE A 62 19.18 4.26 -1.71
C PHE A 62 17.77 4.89 -1.86
N GLY A 63 16.72 4.10 -2.05
CA GLY A 63 15.34 4.60 -2.10
C GLY A 63 14.76 4.92 -0.72
N LEU A 64 15.26 4.22 0.30
CA LEU A 64 14.74 4.24 1.68
C LEU A 64 15.14 5.49 2.47
N LYS A 65 16.32 6.06 2.19
CA LYS A 65 16.88 7.21 2.92
C LYS A 65 16.24 8.56 2.60
N TYR A 66 15.62 8.74 1.43
CA TYR A 66 15.17 10.06 0.95
C TYR A 66 13.65 10.29 0.99
N GLY A 67 12.93 9.54 1.82
CA GLY A 67 11.47 9.68 1.91
C GLY A 67 10.77 9.33 0.59
N ARG A 68 11.39 8.50 -0.26
CA ARG A 68 10.82 7.98 -1.51
C ARG A 68 10.12 6.63 -1.34
N ALA A 69 10.06 6.09 -0.12
CA ALA A 69 9.35 4.86 0.18
C ALA A 69 8.07 5.08 1.00
N ILE A 70 7.13 4.14 0.88
CA ILE A 70 6.01 3.90 1.79
C ILE A 70 6.11 2.44 2.24
N TYR A 71 6.06 2.22 3.55
CA TYR A 71 6.23 0.90 4.13
C TYR A 71 4.90 0.28 4.48
N LEU A 72 4.73 -0.99 4.19
CA LEU A 72 3.55 -1.77 4.56
C LEU A 72 3.88 -2.66 5.75
N GLU A 73 2.84 -3.12 6.45
CA GLU A 73 2.97 -4.21 7.41
C GLU A 73 3.54 -5.44 6.69
N VAL A 74 4.49 -6.13 7.33
CA VAL A 74 5.19 -7.32 6.77
C VAL A 74 6.28 -6.99 5.72
N GLY A 75 6.96 -5.84 5.84
CA GLY A 75 8.23 -5.58 5.13
C GLY A 75 8.10 -5.22 3.65
N GLN A 76 6.88 -5.19 3.11
CA GLN A 76 6.61 -4.74 1.74
C GLN A 76 6.78 -3.23 1.61
N ILE A 77 7.18 -2.77 0.41
CA ILE A 77 7.55 -1.38 0.17
C ILE A 77 6.94 -0.91 -1.16
N PHE A 78 6.34 0.27 -1.14
CA PHE A 78 6.07 1.03 -2.36
C PHE A 78 7.13 2.12 -2.54
N TYR A 79 7.64 2.23 -3.76
CA TYR A 79 8.49 3.31 -4.22
C TYR A 79 7.64 4.42 -4.82
N LYS A 80 7.95 5.66 -4.43
CA LYS A 80 7.41 6.88 -5.02
C LYS A 80 8.33 7.30 -6.15
N THR A 81 7.75 7.42 -7.34
CA THR A 81 8.45 8.03 -8.48
C THR A 81 8.31 9.54 -8.44
N ASP A 82 9.16 10.24 -9.21
CA ASP A 82 9.08 11.69 -9.34
C ASP A 82 7.76 12.13 -10.02
N ASP A 83 7.15 11.27 -10.83
CA ASP A 83 5.84 11.47 -11.49
C ASP A 83 4.63 11.20 -10.58
N LYS A 84 4.83 11.15 -9.25
CA LYS A 84 3.77 10.84 -8.26
C LYS A 84 3.08 9.50 -8.53
N LYS A 85 3.83 8.48 -8.94
CA LYS A 85 3.36 7.09 -8.94
C LYS A 85 3.85 6.35 -7.71
N LEU A 86 3.07 5.38 -7.27
CA LEU A 86 3.51 4.30 -6.39
C LEU A 86 3.77 3.06 -7.23
N MET A 87 4.92 2.44 -7.02
CA MET A 87 5.30 1.18 -7.63
C MET A 87 5.71 0.19 -6.55
N GLY A 88 5.34 -1.07 -6.68
CA GLY A 88 5.73 -2.11 -5.74
C GLY A 88 5.71 -3.47 -6.39
N SER A 89 6.58 -4.36 -5.92
CA SER A 89 6.56 -5.78 -6.29
C SER A 89 6.81 -6.60 -5.04
N PHE A 90 5.92 -7.54 -4.75
CA PHE A 90 6.02 -8.37 -3.55
C PHE A 90 5.24 -9.67 -3.69
N LEU A 91 5.71 -10.70 -2.98
CA LEU A 91 4.98 -11.95 -2.82
C LEU A 91 3.70 -11.69 -2.01
N ILE A 92 2.59 -12.23 -2.49
CA ILE A 92 1.32 -12.32 -1.78
C ILE A 92 0.86 -13.77 -1.76
N GLU A 93 0.27 -14.15 -0.63
CA GLU A 93 -0.30 -15.47 -0.43
C GLU A 93 -1.67 -15.33 0.24
N LYS A 94 -2.59 -16.19 -0.16
CA LYS A 94 -3.89 -16.37 0.49
C LYS A 94 -4.12 -17.85 0.65
N THR A 95 -3.79 -18.37 1.84
CA THR A 95 -3.90 -19.80 2.18
C THR A 95 -5.33 -20.28 2.37
N GLN A 96 -6.25 -19.35 2.69
CA GLN A 96 -7.68 -19.65 2.81
C GLN A 96 -8.33 -19.68 1.44
N THR A 97 -9.18 -20.68 1.23
CA THR A 97 -10.00 -20.79 0.03
C THR A 97 -10.77 -19.49 -0.25
N THR A 98 -10.52 -18.91 -1.41
CA THR A 98 -11.15 -17.66 -1.84
C THR A 98 -11.55 -17.77 -3.31
N LEU A 99 -12.60 -17.03 -3.69
CA LEU A 99 -12.96 -16.87 -5.08
C LEU A 99 -11.88 -16.02 -5.75
N PHE A 100 -11.33 -16.50 -6.85
CA PHE A 100 -10.18 -15.91 -7.50
C PHE A 100 -10.26 -16.15 -9.00
N SER A 101 -10.00 -15.10 -9.78
CA SER A 101 -9.79 -15.10 -11.24
C SER A 101 -10.55 -16.17 -12.05
N GLY A 102 -11.69 -15.80 -12.61
CA GLY A 102 -12.49 -16.66 -13.48
C GLY A 102 -13.36 -17.64 -12.69
N ASN A 103 -13.89 -17.23 -11.55
CA ASN A 103 -14.66 -18.06 -10.62
C ASN A 103 -13.93 -19.29 -10.06
N GLN A 104 -12.59 -19.32 -10.13
CA GLN A 104 -11.83 -20.39 -9.49
C GLN A 104 -11.88 -20.23 -7.97
N THR A 105 -11.85 -21.34 -7.26
CA THR A 105 -11.92 -21.34 -5.79
C THR A 105 -10.70 -22.08 -5.26
N GLY A 106 -9.83 -21.40 -4.51
CA GLY A 106 -8.57 -21.99 -4.07
C GLY A 106 -7.76 -21.09 -3.15
N SER A 107 -6.57 -21.57 -2.76
CA SER A 107 -5.52 -20.70 -2.26
C SER A 107 -4.73 -20.17 -3.45
N PHE A 108 -4.07 -19.04 -3.28
CA PHE A 108 -3.14 -18.55 -4.30
C PHE A 108 -1.87 -18.02 -3.66
N GLU A 109 -0.80 -18.16 -4.41
CA GLU A 109 0.52 -17.63 -4.12
C GLU A 109 1.07 -17.04 -5.40
N GLY A 110 1.73 -15.90 -5.29
CA GLY A 110 2.35 -15.29 -6.45
C GLY A 110 2.94 -13.92 -6.22
N PHE A 111 3.58 -13.40 -7.26
CA PHE A 111 4.19 -12.08 -7.23
C PHE A 111 3.22 -11.04 -7.76
N LEU A 112 2.82 -10.11 -6.88
CA LEU A 112 2.03 -8.95 -7.25
C LEU A 112 2.96 -7.78 -7.57
N THR A 113 2.89 -7.30 -8.81
CA THR A 113 3.51 -6.05 -9.24
C THR A 113 2.42 -5.02 -9.48
N VAL A 114 2.59 -3.82 -8.91
CA VAL A 114 1.65 -2.72 -9.06
C VAL A 114 2.34 -1.44 -9.49
N GLU A 115 1.63 -0.65 -10.29
CA GLU A 115 1.92 0.77 -10.49
C GLU A 115 0.64 1.60 -10.39
N GLY A 116 0.71 2.83 -9.92
CA GLY A 116 -0.47 3.70 -9.92
C GLY A 116 -0.16 5.12 -9.49
N SER A 117 -0.74 6.10 -10.19
CA SER A 117 -0.70 7.49 -9.77
C SER A 117 -1.38 7.64 -8.42
N TYR A 118 -0.74 8.37 -7.50
CA TYR A 118 -1.30 8.59 -6.16
C TYR A 118 -1.65 10.06 -5.91
N GLN A 119 -2.71 10.27 -5.14
CA GLN A 119 -3.02 11.55 -4.51
C GLN A 119 -2.58 11.51 -3.05
N LYS A 120 -2.10 12.65 -2.53
CA LYS A 120 -1.78 12.82 -1.11
C LYS A 120 -2.62 13.93 -0.50
N LYS A 121 -3.45 13.61 0.48
CA LYS A 121 -4.26 14.56 1.28
C LYS A 121 -3.81 14.46 2.73
N GLY A 122 -3.03 15.43 3.22
CA GLY A 122 -2.35 15.30 4.52
C GLY A 122 -1.36 14.11 4.50
N ARG A 123 -1.51 13.14 5.41
CA ARG A 123 -0.73 11.88 5.40
C ARG A 123 -1.47 10.71 4.73
N LYS A 124 -2.64 10.95 4.16
CA LYS A 124 -3.43 9.94 3.44
C LYS A 124 -2.94 9.84 2.00
N PHE A 125 -2.54 8.64 1.60
CA PHE A 125 -2.30 8.29 0.20
C PHE A 125 -3.57 7.68 -0.41
N ILE A 126 -3.80 7.90 -1.70
CA ILE A 126 -4.96 7.36 -2.40
C ILE A 126 -4.51 6.95 -3.80
N VAL A 127 -4.83 5.73 -4.20
CA VAL A 127 -4.73 5.26 -5.59
C VAL A 127 -6.13 4.83 -6.01
N GLU A 128 -6.62 5.36 -7.14
CA GLU A 128 -8.00 5.11 -7.61
C GLU A 128 -8.06 4.30 -8.91
N ASP A 129 -6.98 4.27 -9.69
CA ASP A 129 -6.93 3.58 -10.98
C ASP A 129 -5.50 3.11 -11.29
N GLY A 130 -4.90 2.40 -10.33
CA GLY A 130 -3.61 1.78 -10.54
C GLY A 130 -3.74 0.53 -11.43
N LYS A 131 -2.64 0.05 -12.00
CA LYS A 131 -2.56 -1.22 -12.74
C LYS A 131 -1.75 -2.24 -11.95
N PHE A 132 -2.14 -3.50 -12.07
CA PHE A 132 -1.35 -4.59 -11.50
C PHE A 132 -1.15 -5.72 -12.51
N GLU A 133 -0.07 -6.46 -12.28
CA GLU A 133 0.17 -7.79 -12.83
C GLU A 133 0.44 -8.74 -11.67
N PHE A 134 -0.23 -9.88 -11.66
CA PHE A 134 -0.08 -10.92 -10.66
C PHE A 134 0.35 -12.22 -11.34
N LEU A 135 1.59 -12.62 -11.12
CA LEU A 135 2.10 -13.90 -11.56
C LEU A 135 1.63 -14.97 -10.56
N TRP A 136 0.66 -15.78 -10.96
CA TRP A 136 0.12 -16.86 -10.13
C TRP A 136 1.02 -18.09 -10.25
N THR A 137 1.81 -18.37 -9.20
CA THR A 137 2.89 -19.38 -9.23
C THR A 137 2.47 -20.78 -8.75
N ASN A 138 1.27 -20.91 -8.18
CA ASN A 138 0.69 -22.21 -7.80
C ASN A 138 -0.58 -22.53 -8.58
N ALA A 139 -0.73 -21.97 -9.79
CA ALA A 139 -1.91 -22.15 -10.64
C ALA A 139 -2.11 -23.62 -11.06
N GLU A 140 -1.03 -24.38 -11.22
CA GLU A 140 -1.06 -25.80 -11.61
C GLU A 140 -1.82 -26.68 -10.62
N ALA A 141 -1.75 -26.36 -9.32
CA ALA A 141 -2.51 -27.05 -8.28
C ALA A 141 -4.04 -26.93 -8.49
N TYR A 142 -4.46 -25.98 -9.31
CA TYR A 142 -5.85 -25.69 -9.66
C TYR A 142 -6.16 -25.97 -11.13
N GLY A 143 -5.32 -26.75 -11.81
CA GLY A 143 -5.56 -27.19 -13.18
C GLY A 143 -5.34 -26.11 -14.24
N MET A 144 -4.62 -25.04 -13.90
CA MET A 144 -4.23 -23.99 -14.84
C MET A 144 -2.72 -23.95 -15.01
N GLN A 145 -2.23 -23.45 -16.13
CA GLN A 145 -0.80 -23.12 -16.25
C GLN A 145 -0.51 -21.83 -15.47
N ASP A 146 0.75 -21.65 -15.08
CA ASP A 146 1.25 -20.38 -14.57
C ASP A 146 0.82 -19.25 -15.50
N THR A 147 0.12 -18.29 -14.93
CA THR A 147 -0.54 -17.23 -15.69
C THR A 147 -0.31 -15.89 -15.04
N VAL A 148 -0.21 -14.86 -15.89
CA VAL A 148 -0.15 -13.47 -15.47
C VAL A 148 -1.55 -12.89 -15.52
N LEU A 149 -2.13 -12.71 -14.35
CA LEU A 149 -3.41 -12.04 -14.19
C LEU A 149 -3.20 -10.54 -14.14
N LYS A 150 -4.09 -9.77 -14.76
CA LYS A 150 -3.98 -8.32 -14.83
C LYS A 150 -5.25 -7.65 -14.38
N GLY A 151 -5.13 -6.37 -14.08
CA GLY A 151 -6.28 -5.56 -13.77
C GLY A 151 -5.93 -4.22 -13.15
N LYS A 152 -6.91 -3.68 -12.45
CA LYS A 152 -6.81 -2.41 -11.75
C LYS A 152 -6.64 -2.61 -10.26
N TRP A 153 -5.94 -1.71 -9.59
CA TRP A 153 -5.90 -1.72 -8.13
C TRP A 153 -6.20 -0.35 -7.54
N THR A 154 -6.72 -0.37 -6.33
CA THR A 154 -6.95 0.84 -5.53
C THR A 154 -6.34 0.70 -4.14
N MET A 155 -6.06 1.85 -3.53
CA MET A 155 -5.57 1.94 -2.17
C MET A 155 -6.28 3.07 -1.46
N LYS A 156 -7.03 2.75 -0.42
CA LYS A 156 -7.83 3.73 0.33
C LYS A 156 -7.64 3.51 1.82
N ARG A 157 -7.36 4.59 2.52
CA ARG A 157 -7.33 4.57 3.99
C ARG A 157 -8.75 4.39 4.55
N LEU A 158 -8.88 3.40 5.43
CA LEU A 158 -10.06 3.12 6.26
C LEU A 158 -10.23 4.18 7.37
#